data_AF-A0A348VC30-F1
#
_entry.id   AF-A0A348VC30-F1
#
_cell.length_a   1.000
_cell.length_b   1.000
_cell.length_c   1.000
_cell.angle_alpha   90.00
_cell.angle_beta   90.00
_cell.angle_gamma   90.00
#
_symmetry.space_group_name_H-M   'P 1'
#
loop_
_entity.id
_entity.type
_entity.pdbx_description
1 polymer ?
#
loop_
_entity_poly.entity_id
_entity_poly.type
_entity_poly.pdbx_seq_one_letter_code
_entity_poly.pdbx_strand_id
1 'polypeptide(L)'
;MKGKQTLRPYLSEGLELPFTEFLVRYGDFGPEELVEENIPSRQSETIDWDMVEAQVDMLFDDEELSVANELLGSLDHLGYLSIDLSDLAKQLEVNEEYVDQVRKKLMRGIEPFGLGSVSQREFKQLLKELNLDSRDHPIDSPEEQFRITTPDFALELIDDKLEVNVSEKYEYLIQNTQGIPRMVAEYRKDLIMRLAKFLVQHCGEKILEHKPCFVTLDHAAQELGVSKSTVSRLVRSKAFTFGGRVYPVEHFFGRSVKGVPQEELMLEIIDILKSMPTATDAQVSQLLRLRRGWKFSRRTVNKYRHIVAEYLQY
;
A
#
# COMPACT_ATOMS: atom_id res chain seq x y z
N MET A 1 -6.15 -18.12 42.41
CA MET A 1 -7.37 -17.47 41.88
C MET A 1 -6.90 -16.26 41.10
N LYS A 2 -6.88 -16.34 39.76
CA LYS A 2 -7.83 -15.69 38.82
C LYS A 2 -7.72 -14.15 38.88
N GLY A 3 -7.46 -13.42 37.80
CA GLY A 3 -7.95 -13.67 36.45
C GLY A 3 -6.95 -13.37 35.32
N LYS A 4 -7.05 -14.22 34.29
CA LYS A 4 -6.64 -13.96 32.91
C LYS A 4 -7.46 -12.78 32.37
N GLN A 5 -6.81 -11.83 31.70
CA GLN A 5 -7.39 -11.06 30.59
C GLN A 5 -6.32 -11.04 29.48
N THR A 6 -6.30 -12.09 28.66
CA THR A 6 -6.64 -12.04 27.23
C THR A 6 -5.82 -11.02 26.45
N LEU A 7 -4.71 -11.53 25.89
CA LEU A 7 -4.15 -11.04 24.62
C LEU A 7 -5.31 -10.87 23.64
N ARG A 8 -5.60 -9.63 23.25
CA ARG A 8 -6.51 -9.35 22.14
C ARG A 8 -5.72 -9.52 20.84
N PRO A 9 -6.20 -10.34 19.90
CA PRO A 9 -5.71 -10.30 18.52
C PRO A 9 -6.34 -9.07 17.86
N TYR A 10 -5.52 -8.16 17.36
CA TYR A 10 -5.94 -7.23 16.32
C TYR A 10 -5.16 -7.66 15.08
N LEU A 11 -5.73 -8.53 14.27
CA LEU A 11 -6.53 -8.18 13.09
C LEU A 11 -5.81 -7.15 12.23
N SER A 12 -5.24 -7.69 11.16
CA SER A 12 -4.79 -6.99 9.96
C SER A 12 -5.93 -6.15 9.40
N GLU A 13 -5.78 -4.83 9.46
CA GLU A 13 -6.40 -3.92 8.51
C GLU A 13 -5.27 -3.17 7.83
N GLY A 14 -5.10 -3.41 6.54
CA GLY A 14 -4.26 -2.58 5.69
C GLY A 14 -4.82 -1.16 5.69
N LEU A 15 -4.24 -0.29 6.50
CA LEU A 15 -4.53 1.13 6.50
C LEU A 15 -3.19 1.87 6.52
N GLU A 16 -3.08 2.88 5.66
CA GLU A 16 -1.99 3.87 5.68
C GLU A 16 -1.64 4.21 7.13
N LEU A 17 -0.35 4.08 7.50
CA LEU A 17 0.11 4.40 8.86
C LEU A 17 -0.45 5.77 9.27
N PRO A 18 -1.35 5.84 10.27
CA PRO A 18 -1.78 7.10 10.81
C PRO A 18 -0.55 7.88 11.26
N PHE A 19 -0.46 9.18 10.97
CA PHE A 19 0.71 9.99 11.33
C PHE A 19 1.01 9.96 12.85
N THR A 20 0.02 9.60 13.69
CA THR A 20 0.20 9.21 15.10
C THR A 20 1.12 8.01 15.27
N GLU A 21 0.90 6.90 14.55
CA GLU A 21 1.76 5.72 14.60
C GLU A 21 3.14 6.03 14.03
N PHE A 22 3.24 6.94 13.05
CA PHE A 22 4.52 7.49 12.59
C PHE A 22 5.26 8.27 13.69
N LEU A 23 4.60 9.16 14.42
CA LEU A 23 5.23 9.90 15.52
C LEU A 23 5.57 9.01 16.72
N VAL A 24 4.75 8.00 17.01
CA VAL A 24 4.97 7.03 18.11
C VAL A 24 6.05 6.00 17.75
N ARG A 25 6.14 5.55 16.50
CA ARG A 25 7.14 4.58 16.00
C ARG A 25 8.48 5.23 15.61
N TYR A 26 8.49 6.47 15.11
CA TYR A 26 9.72 7.13 14.60
C TYR A 26 10.13 8.37 15.40
N GLY A 27 9.45 8.68 16.50
CA GLY A 27 9.76 9.80 17.38
C GLY A 27 10.92 9.57 18.35
N ASP A 28 11.28 8.30 18.61
CA ASP A 28 12.29 7.95 19.63
C ASP A 28 13.31 6.84 19.22
N PHE A 29 13.17 6.19 18.05
CA PHE A 29 14.15 5.22 17.56
C PHE A 29 14.40 5.36 16.05
N GLY A 30 15.62 5.01 15.62
CA GLY A 30 16.04 5.05 14.21
C GLY A 30 15.23 4.09 13.32
N PRO A 31 15.46 4.09 11.99
CA PRO A 31 14.77 3.35 10.95
C PRO A 31 15.01 1.83 11.02
N GLU A 32 15.58 1.35 12.12
CA GLU A 32 15.66 -0.06 12.48
C GLU A 32 14.27 -0.68 12.66
N GLU A 33 13.25 0.14 12.95
CA GLU A 33 11.85 -0.25 13.07
C GLU A 33 11.03 -0.07 11.76
N LEU A 34 11.65 0.41 10.67
CA LEU A 34 11.05 0.39 9.31
C LEU A 34 11.14 -0.99 8.64
N VAL A 35 11.58 -2.01 9.38
CA VAL A 35 11.78 -3.36 8.89
C VAL A 35 10.45 -4.08 8.86
N GLU A 36 9.83 -4.14 7.68
CA GLU A 36 8.88 -5.19 7.38
C GLU A 36 9.67 -6.36 6.78
N GLU A 37 9.84 -7.43 7.56
CA GLU A 37 10.57 -8.64 7.13
C GLU A 37 9.96 -9.27 5.86
N ASN A 38 8.74 -8.90 5.48
CA ASN A 38 8.13 -9.24 4.20
C ASN A 38 7.18 -8.14 3.74
N ILE A 39 7.21 -7.79 2.45
CA ILE A 39 6.45 -6.66 1.87
C ILE A 39 5.20 -7.17 1.11
N PRO A 40 3.97 -6.88 1.58
CA PRO A 40 2.76 -7.11 0.77
C PRO A 40 2.67 -6.03 -0.31
N SER A 41 3.04 -6.34 -1.56
CA SER A 41 3.10 -5.33 -2.63
C SER A 41 1.75 -5.06 -3.32
N ARG A 42 0.61 -5.25 -2.66
CA ARG A 42 -0.71 -5.04 -3.26
C ARG A 42 -1.70 -4.56 -2.22
N GLN A 43 -2.18 -3.32 -2.37
CA GLN A 43 -3.53 -3.01 -1.89
C GLN A 43 -4.46 -3.92 -2.70
N SER A 44 -5.09 -4.89 -2.03
CA SER A 44 -6.19 -5.65 -2.64
C SER A 44 -7.25 -4.62 -3.06
N GLU A 45 -7.77 -4.70 -4.27
CA GLU A 45 -9.04 -4.05 -4.55
C GLU A 45 -10.05 -4.77 -3.65
N THR A 46 -10.51 -4.09 -2.60
CA THR A 46 -11.53 -4.63 -1.71
C THR A 46 -12.82 -4.83 -2.50
N ILE A 47 -13.52 -5.93 -2.29
CA ILE A 47 -14.84 -6.16 -2.91
C ILE A 47 -15.78 -5.05 -2.43
N ASP A 48 -16.38 -4.32 -3.37
CA ASP A 48 -17.42 -3.33 -3.09
C ASP A 48 -18.75 -4.06 -2.86
N TRP A 49 -19.03 -4.38 -1.59
CA TRP A 49 -20.21 -5.17 -1.21
C TRP A 49 -21.53 -4.45 -1.51
N ASP A 50 -21.57 -3.12 -1.39
CA ASP A 50 -22.75 -2.33 -1.74
C ASP A 50 -23.10 -2.48 -3.23
N MET A 51 -22.06 -2.53 -4.09
CA MET A 51 -22.23 -2.76 -5.52
C MET A 51 -22.63 -4.20 -5.84
N VAL A 52 -22.14 -5.18 -5.08
CA VAL A 52 -22.51 -6.61 -5.21
C VAL A 52 -23.98 -6.81 -4.87
N GLU A 53 -24.44 -6.28 -3.73
CA GLU A 53 -25.84 -6.37 -3.29
C GLU A 53 -26.79 -5.74 -4.32
N ALA A 54 -26.47 -4.54 -4.81
CA ALA A 54 -27.26 -3.88 -5.82
C ALA A 54 -27.37 -4.69 -7.13
N GLN A 55 -26.30 -5.38 -7.54
CA GLN A 55 -26.32 -6.23 -8.73
C GLN A 55 -27.15 -7.50 -8.51
N VAL A 56 -27.12 -8.08 -7.30
CA VAL A 56 -27.94 -9.24 -6.95
C VAL A 56 -29.42 -8.87 -6.98
N ASP A 57 -29.80 -7.74 -6.39
CA ASP A 57 -31.17 -7.23 -6.43
C ASP A 57 -31.67 -6.96 -7.87
N MET A 58 -30.77 -6.65 -8.81
CA MET A 58 -31.12 -6.40 -10.21
C MET A 58 -31.17 -7.65 -11.09
N LEU A 59 -30.43 -8.71 -10.74
CA LEU A 59 -30.21 -9.87 -11.61
C LEU A 59 -31.07 -11.10 -11.25
N PHE A 60 -31.45 -11.23 -9.99
CA PHE A 60 -32.17 -12.39 -9.45
C PHE A 60 -33.66 -12.09 -9.27
N ASP A 61 -34.51 -13.09 -9.47
CA ASP A 61 -35.96 -12.98 -9.24
C ASP A 61 -36.34 -13.25 -7.77
N ASP A 62 -37.60 -13.00 -7.38
CA ASP A 62 -38.04 -13.09 -5.98
C ASP A 62 -37.80 -14.47 -5.34
N GLU A 63 -37.83 -15.55 -6.14
CA GLU A 63 -37.58 -16.92 -5.66
C GLU A 63 -36.07 -17.16 -5.47
N GLU A 64 -35.26 -16.77 -6.44
CA GLU A 64 -33.80 -16.92 -6.39
C GLU A 64 -33.13 -15.96 -5.40
N LEU A 65 -33.70 -14.77 -5.16
CA LEU A 65 -33.12 -13.71 -4.33
C LEU A 65 -32.91 -14.16 -2.89
N SER A 66 -33.84 -14.99 -2.38
CA SER A 66 -33.72 -15.60 -1.04
C SER A 66 -32.47 -16.47 -0.92
N VAL A 67 -32.18 -17.26 -1.95
CA VAL A 67 -31.01 -18.15 -2.03
C VAL A 67 -29.73 -17.34 -2.29
N ALA A 68 -29.79 -16.32 -3.15
CA ALA A 68 -28.65 -15.47 -3.48
C ALA A 68 -28.16 -14.66 -2.28
N ASN A 69 -29.07 -14.10 -1.48
CA ASN A 69 -28.72 -13.35 -0.28
C ASN A 69 -28.10 -14.23 0.80
N GLU A 70 -28.62 -15.44 1.00
CA GLU A 70 -28.03 -16.38 1.96
C GLU A 70 -26.65 -16.87 1.48
N LEU A 71 -26.47 -17.08 0.17
CA LEU A 71 -25.16 -17.36 -0.44
C LEU A 71 -24.17 -16.23 -0.18
N LEU A 72 -24.57 -14.96 -0.40
CA LEU A 72 -23.75 -13.77 -0.11
C LEU A 72 -23.37 -13.69 1.37
N GLY A 73 -24.33 -13.90 2.28
CA GLY A 73 -24.08 -13.90 3.72
C GLY A 73 -23.19 -15.05 4.21
N SER A 74 -23.02 -16.08 3.38
CA SER A 74 -22.17 -17.25 3.65
C SER A 74 -20.79 -17.17 2.99
N LEU A 75 -20.46 -16.04 2.36
CA LEU A 75 -19.13 -15.82 1.78
C LEU A 75 -18.12 -15.40 2.86
N ASP A 76 -16.87 -15.81 2.67
CA ASP A 76 -15.77 -15.30 3.46
C ASP A 76 -15.32 -13.90 2.98
N HIS A 77 -14.37 -13.31 3.73
CA HIS A 77 -13.78 -12.00 3.41
C HIS A 77 -13.08 -11.92 2.03
N LEU A 78 -12.88 -13.07 1.35
CA LEU A 78 -12.27 -13.17 0.03
C LEU A 78 -13.31 -13.47 -1.08
N GLY A 79 -14.58 -13.70 -0.70
CA GLY A 79 -15.66 -14.01 -1.63
C GLY A 79 -15.80 -15.50 -1.97
N TYR A 80 -15.16 -16.41 -1.22
CA TYR A 80 -15.36 -17.86 -1.35
C TYR A 80 -16.50 -18.35 -0.46
N LEU A 81 -17.18 -19.41 -0.90
CA LEU A 81 -18.27 -20.00 -0.12
C LEU A 81 -17.69 -20.75 1.10
N SER A 82 -18.14 -20.37 2.30
CA SER A 82 -17.65 -20.96 3.56
C SER A 82 -18.53 -22.09 4.11
N ILE A 83 -19.69 -22.35 3.51
CA ILE A 83 -20.66 -23.37 3.90
C ILE A 83 -20.83 -24.44 2.82
N ASP A 84 -21.18 -25.66 3.22
CA ASP A 84 -21.56 -26.72 2.30
C ASP A 84 -22.96 -26.48 1.71
N LEU A 85 -23.11 -26.68 0.39
CA LEU A 85 -24.38 -26.47 -0.32
C LEU A 85 -25.53 -27.31 0.23
N SER A 86 -25.23 -28.52 0.70
CA SER A 86 -26.21 -29.43 1.29
C SER A 86 -26.81 -28.90 2.60
N ASP A 87 -26.07 -28.08 3.36
CA ASP A 87 -26.54 -27.51 4.62
C ASP A 87 -27.36 -26.23 4.36
N LEU A 88 -26.91 -25.44 3.39
CA LEU A 88 -27.66 -24.29 2.89
C LEU A 88 -29.03 -24.70 2.30
N ALA A 89 -29.06 -25.79 1.53
CA ALA A 89 -30.27 -26.37 0.97
C ALA A 89 -31.28 -26.81 2.04
N LYS A 90 -30.79 -27.44 3.12
CA LYS A 90 -31.64 -27.84 4.26
C LYS A 90 -32.20 -26.64 5.01
N GLN A 91 -31.41 -25.59 5.20
CA GLN A 91 -31.84 -24.38 5.91
C GLN A 91 -32.94 -23.63 5.16
N LEU A 92 -32.83 -23.57 3.83
CA LEU A 92 -33.78 -22.88 2.96
C LEU A 92 -34.95 -23.78 2.49
N GLU A 93 -34.97 -25.06 2.90
CA GLU A 93 -35.95 -26.07 2.46
C GLU A 93 -36.04 -26.23 0.93
N VAL A 94 -34.92 -26.04 0.22
CA VAL A 94 -34.82 -26.14 -1.24
C VAL A 94 -33.93 -27.30 -1.68
N ASN A 95 -33.97 -27.64 -2.97
CA ASN A 95 -33.09 -28.67 -3.55
C ASN A 95 -31.65 -28.15 -3.67
N GLU A 96 -30.66 -28.95 -3.28
CA GLU A 96 -29.23 -28.65 -3.44
C GLU A 96 -28.85 -28.33 -4.89
N GLU A 97 -29.45 -29.01 -5.87
CA GLU A 97 -29.25 -28.75 -7.29
C GLU A 97 -29.68 -27.31 -7.68
N TYR A 98 -30.74 -26.82 -7.04
CA TYR A 98 -31.24 -25.46 -7.28
C TYR A 98 -30.32 -24.42 -6.65
N VAL A 99 -29.81 -24.67 -5.44
CA VAL A 99 -28.81 -23.80 -4.78
C VAL A 99 -27.55 -23.68 -5.62
N ASP A 100 -27.05 -24.79 -6.19
CA ASP A 100 -25.87 -24.78 -7.06
C ASP A 100 -26.11 -24.01 -8.37
N GLN A 101 -27.33 -24.05 -8.91
CA GLN A 101 -27.71 -23.24 -10.09
C GLN A 101 -27.67 -21.74 -9.79
N VAL A 102 -28.26 -21.31 -8.67
CA VAL A 102 -28.25 -19.90 -8.23
C VAL A 102 -26.81 -19.45 -7.95
N ARG A 103 -25.99 -20.28 -7.30
CA ARG A 103 -24.56 -20.02 -7.07
C ARG A 103 -23.79 -19.82 -8.37
N LYS A 104 -23.96 -20.72 -9.36
CA LYS A 104 -23.30 -20.58 -10.67
C LYS A 104 -23.74 -19.33 -11.42
N LYS A 105 -25.00 -18.92 -11.26
CA LYS A 105 -25.52 -17.66 -11.80
C LYS A 105 -24.87 -16.47 -11.12
N LEU A 106 -24.72 -16.50 -9.79
CA LEU A 106 -24.04 -15.47 -8.99
C LEU A 106 -22.56 -15.33 -9.40
N MET A 107 -21.86 -16.45 -9.53
CA MET A 107 -20.46 -16.49 -10.01
C MET A 107 -20.28 -15.86 -11.40
N ARG A 108 -21.26 -15.99 -12.30
CA ARG A 108 -21.13 -15.56 -13.70
C ARG A 108 -21.80 -14.23 -14.02
N GLY A 109 -22.70 -13.78 -13.16
CA GLY A 109 -23.58 -12.65 -13.42
C GLY A 109 -23.27 -11.40 -12.60
N ILE A 110 -22.46 -11.53 -11.54
CA ILE A 110 -22.12 -10.43 -10.64
C ILE A 110 -20.65 -10.08 -10.81
N GLU A 111 -20.36 -8.79 -10.93
CA GLU A 111 -19.00 -8.27 -10.80
C GLU A 111 -18.70 -7.99 -9.32
N PRO A 112 -17.63 -8.58 -8.76
CA PRO A 112 -16.56 -9.31 -9.43
C PRO A 112 -16.88 -10.79 -9.74
N PHE A 113 -16.52 -11.26 -10.94
CA PHE A 113 -16.84 -12.62 -11.43
C PHE A 113 -16.22 -13.73 -10.59
N GLY A 114 -16.99 -14.75 -10.24
CA GLY A 114 -16.52 -15.90 -9.46
C GLY A 114 -16.73 -15.76 -7.96
N LEU A 115 -17.49 -14.74 -7.54
CA LEU A 115 -18.04 -14.62 -6.20
C LEU A 115 -18.87 -15.88 -5.87
N GLY A 116 -18.65 -16.53 -4.73
CA GLY A 116 -19.30 -17.80 -4.39
C GLY A 116 -18.66 -19.05 -4.97
N SER A 117 -17.43 -18.96 -5.48
CA SER A 117 -16.61 -20.14 -5.79
C SER A 117 -16.36 -20.97 -4.52
N VAL A 118 -16.40 -22.30 -4.59
CA VAL A 118 -16.04 -23.18 -3.46
C VAL A 118 -14.53 -23.35 -3.30
N SER A 119 -13.75 -22.99 -4.34
CA SER A 119 -12.30 -23.06 -4.28
C SER A 119 -11.63 -22.15 -5.30
N GLN A 120 -10.36 -21.82 -5.05
CA GLN A 120 -9.51 -21.10 -6.01
C GLN A 120 -9.39 -21.84 -7.36
N ARG A 121 -9.54 -23.17 -7.37
CA ARG A 121 -9.52 -23.97 -8.61
C ARG A 121 -10.74 -23.69 -9.48
N GLU A 122 -11.92 -23.67 -8.88
CA GLU A 122 -13.18 -23.37 -9.57
C GLU A 122 -13.19 -21.93 -10.10
N PHE A 123 -12.73 -21.00 -9.27
CA PHE A 123 -12.55 -19.60 -9.64
C PHE A 123 -11.61 -19.42 -10.85
N LYS A 124 -10.40 -20.00 -10.81
CA LYS A 124 -9.43 -19.91 -11.93
C LYS A 124 -9.95 -20.59 -13.20
N GLN A 125 -10.70 -21.67 -13.06
CA GLN A 125 -11.35 -22.32 -14.19
C GLN A 125 -12.39 -21.40 -14.83
N LEU A 126 -13.22 -20.73 -14.03
CA LEU A 126 -14.21 -19.78 -14.51
C LEU A 126 -13.57 -18.60 -15.26
N LEU A 127 -12.53 -17.99 -14.72
CA LEU A 127 -11.82 -16.89 -15.40
C LEU A 127 -11.25 -17.33 -16.75
N LYS A 128 -10.70 -18.54 -16.82
CA LYS A 128 -10.19 -19.12 -18.05
C LYS A 128 -11.32 -19.38 -19.06
N GLU A 129 -12.48 -19.85 -18.62
CA GLU A 129 -13.67 -20.02 -19.46
C GLU A 129 -14.16 -18.68 -20.03
N LEU A 130 -14.12 -17.62 -19.23
CA LEU A 130 -14.56 -16.28 -19.61
C LEU A 130 -13.48 -15.45 -20.35
N ASN A 131 -12.27 -15.99 -20.56
CA ASN A 131 -11.11 -15.28 -21.10
C ASN A 131 -10.76 -13.99 -20.33
N LEU A 132 -10.99 -13.98 -19.01
CA LEU A 132 -10.69 -12.84 -18.14
C LEU A 132 -9.29 -12.97 -17.53
N ASP A 133 -8.62 -11.84 -17.31
CA ASP A 133 -7.30 -11.81 -16.71
C ASP A 133 -7.39 -11.85 -15.17
N SER A 134 -6.92 -12.96 -14.58
CA SER A 134 -6.85 -13.15 -13.12
C SER A 134 -6.06 -12.09 -12.36
N ARG A 135 -5.20 -11.34 -13.05
CA ARG A 135 -4.29 -10.41 -12.40
C ARG A 135 -4.98 -9.21 -11.79
N ASP A 136 -6.17 -8.84 -12.24
CA ASP A 136 -6.91 -7.65 -11.79
C ASP A 136 -8.22 -8.02 -11.08
N HIS A 137 -8.32 -9.25 -10.56
CA HIS A 137 -9.56 -9.77 -9.98
C HIS A 137 -9.53 -9.77 -8.44
N PRO A 138 -10.52 -9.17 -7.75
CA PRO A 138 -10.50 -8.99 -6.29
C PRO A 138 -10.63 -10.30 -5.49
N ILE A 139 -11.15 -11.38 -6.11
CA ILE A 139 -11.32 -12.73 -5.52
C ILE A 139 -10.02 -13.57 -5.57
N ASP A 140 -9.05 -13.19 -6.41
CA ASP A 140 -7.68 -13.72 -6.37
C ASP A 140 -6.79 -12.68 -5.70
N SER A 141 -7.01 -12.42 -4.41
CA SER A 141 -5.83 -12.26 -3.56
C SER A 141 -5.36 -13.69 -3.30
N PRO A 142 -4.28 -14.17 -3.94
CA PRO A 142 -3.66 -15.38 -3.45
C PRO A 142 -3.43 -15.16 -1.96
N GLU A 143 -3.65 -16.20 -1.16
CA GLU A 143 -2.97 -16.46 0.12
C GLU A 143 -1.85 -15.46 0.31
N GLU A 144 -1.78 -14.72 1.43
CA GLU A 144 -0.62 -13.95 1.89
C GLU A 144 0.68 -14.34 1.18
N GLN A 145 0.82 -13.93 -0.08
CA GLN A 145 2.05 -13.94 -0.79
C GLN A 145 2.53 -12.64 -0.23
N PHE A 146 3.19 -12.74 0.93
CA PHE A 146 4.55 -12.28 1.02
C PHE A 146 5.17 -12.42 -0.37
N ARG A 147 4.86 -11.45 -1.24
CA ARG A 147 5.73 -11.10 -2.32
C ARG A 147 6.94 -10.70 -1.53
N ILE A 148 7.86 -11.64 -1.37
CA ILE A 148 9.24 -11.30 -1.11
C ILE A 148 9.54 -10.33 -2.24
N THR A 149 9.40 -9.04 -1.96
CA THR A 149 9.59 -8.00 -2.97
C THR A 149 11.08 -8.03 -3.12
N THR A 150 11.54 -8.85 -4.07
CA THR A 150 12.95 -8.93 -4.42
C THR A 150 13.37 -7.50 -4.70
N PRO A 151 14.21 -6.92 -3.82
CA PRO A 151 14.55 -5.51 -3.88
C PRO A 151 14.98 -5.17 -5.30
N ASP A 152 14.43 -4.10 -5.86
CA ASP A 152 14.73 -3.73 -7.25
C ASP A 152 16.15 -3.17 -7.37
N PHE A 153 16.69 -2.68 -6.27
CA PHE A 153 18.08 -2.26 -6.11
C PHE A 153 18.53 -2.40 -4.65
N ALA A 154 19.83 -2.40 -4.44
CA ALA A 154 20.51 -2.33 -3.17
C ALA A 154 21.33 -1.05 -3.12
N LEU A 155 21.45 -0.49 -1.92
CA LEU A 155 22.40 0.56 -1.59
C LEU A 155 23.51 -0.07 -0.75
N GLU A 156 24.75 0.12 -1.20
CA GLU A 156 25.94 -0.39 -0.53
C GLU A 156 26.84 0.78 -0.17
N LEU A 157 27.44 0.73 1.03
CA LEU A 157 28.39 1.73 1.47
C LEU A 157 29.81 1.28 1.07
N ILE A 158 30.39 1.95 0.08
CA ILE A 158 31.73 1.68 -0.44
C ILE A 158 32.52 2.99 -0.36
N ASP A 159 33.65 2.99 0.33
CA ASP A 159 34.53 4.17 0.49
C ASP A 159 33.77 5.45 0.90
N ASP A 160 32.93 5.35 1.94
CA ASP A 160 32.08 6.43 2.47
C ASP A 160 31.06 7.00 1.47
N LYS A 161 30.76 6.27 0.39
CA LYS A 161 29.75 6.63 -0.62
C LYS A 161 28.70 5.54 -0.77
N LEU A 162 27.45 5.97 -0.89
CA LEU A 162 26.35 5.08 -1.24
C LEU A 162 26.40 4.79 -2.74
N GLU A 163 26.69 3.54 -3.08
CA GLU A 163 26.59 3.02 -4.44
C GLU A 163 25.26 2.29 -4.65
N VAL A 164 24.72 2.42 -5.86
CA VAL A 164 23.46 1.79 -6.26
C VAL A 164 23.76 0.53 -7.05
N ASN A 165 23.28 -0.61 -6.56
CA ASN A 165 23.36 -1.89 -7.24
C ASN A 165 21.95 -2.36 -7.64
N VAL A 166 21.64 -2.35 -8.95
CA VAL A 166 20.32 -2.75 -9.43
C VAL A 166 20.23 -4.27 -9.55
N SER A 167 19.08 -4.85 -9.17
CA SER A 167 18.85 -6.30 -9.19
C SER A 167 19.22 -6.96 -10.51
N GLU A 168 19.92 -8.09 -10.44
CA GLU A 168 20.37 -8.89 -11.60
C GLU A 168 19.20 -9.35 -12.49
N LYS A 169 17.97 -9.36 -11.97
CA LYS A 169 16.76 -9.71 -12.72
C LYS A 169 16.60 -8.87 -14.00
N TYR A 170 17.02 -7.61 -13.99
CA TYR A 170 16.94 -6.75 -15.15
C TYR A 170 17.98 -7.13 -16.21
N GLU A 171 19.20 -7.43 -15.80
CA GLU A 171 20.27 -7.86 -16.70
C GLU A 171 19.93 -9.19 -17.37
N TYR A 172 19.40 -10.14 -16.58
CA TYR A 172 18.88 -11.40 -17.09
C TYR A 172 17.80 -11.19 -18.15
N LEU A 173 16.82 -10.31 -17.92
CA LEU A 173 15.77 -10.03 -18.90
C LEU A 173 16.32 -9.41 -20.17
N ILE A 174 17.29 -8.50 -20.07
CA ILE A 174 17.91 -7.83 -21.23
C ILE A 174 18.67 -8.84 -22.09
N GLN A 175 19.40 -9.77 -21.47
CA GLN A 175 20.19 -10.77 -22.17
C GLN A 175 19.33 -11.87 -22.82
N ASN A 176 18.21 -12.24 -22.19
CA ASN A 176 17.35 -13.33 -22.64
C ASN A 176 16.14 -12.92 -23.47
N THR A 177 15.96 -11.62 -23.74
CA THR A 177 14.85 -11.12 -24.57
C THR A 177 15.35 -10.32 -25.77
N GLN A 178 14.51 -10.18 -26.80
CA GLN A 178 14.82 -9.41 -28.01
C GLN A 178 13.63 -8.52 -28.40
N GLY A 179 13.89 -7.47 -29.19
CA GLY A 179 12.84 -6.56 -29.67
C GLY A 179 12.18 -5.74 -28.55
N ILE A 180 10.85 -5.66 -28.58
CA ILE A 180 10.05 -4.83 -27.65
C ILE A 180 10.27 -5.20 -26.18
N PRO A 181 10.21 -6.49 -25.75
CA PRO A 181 10.47 -6.86 -24.36
C PRO A 181 11.83 -6.40 -23.83
N ARG A 182 12.88 -6.46 -24.66
CA ARG A 182 14.22 -5.99 -24.30
C ARG A 182 14.25 -4.48 -24.07
N MET A 183 13.67 -3.71 -24.99
CA MET A 183 13.58 -2.25 -24.85
C MET A 183 12.83 -1.84 -23.57
N VAL A 184 11.77 -2.57 -23.21
CA VAL A 184 11.02 -2.35 -21.97
C VAL A 184 11.89 -2.67 -20.74
N ALA A 185 12.64 -3.77 -20.77
CA ALA A 185 13.54 -4.14 -19.67
C ALA A 185 14.66 -3.10 -19.48
N GLU A 186 15.28 -2.64 -20.57
CA GLU A 186 16.30 -1.58 -20.57
C GLU A 186 15.74 -0.27 -19.99
N TYR A 187 14.56 0.17 -20.44
CA TYR A 187 13.91 1.37 -19.93
C TYR A 187 13.56 1.27 -18.44
N ARG A 188 13.06 0.11 -17.99
CA ARG A 188 12.75 -0.11 -16.57
C ARG A 188 14.00 -0.11 -15.70
N LYS A 189 15.10 -0.73 -16.17
CA LYS A 189 16.40 -0.72 -15.48
C LYS A 189 16.90 0.71 -15.32
N ASP A 190 16.84 1.51 -16.38
CA ASP A 190 17.24 2.92 -16.37
C ASP A 190 16.38 3.75 -15.41
N LEU A 191 15.05 3.59 -15.41
CA LEU A 191 14.17 4.29 -14.47
C LEU A 191 14.46 3.95 -13.01
N ILE A 192 14.71 2.68 -12.69
CA ILE A 192 15.07 2.25 -11.35
C ILE A 192 16.41 2.84 -10.93
N MET A 193 17.40 2.83 -11.83
CA MET A 193 18.69 3.45 -11.59
C MET A 193 18.57 4.95 -11.31
N ARG A 194 17.77 5.67 -12.10
CA ARG A 194 17.51 7.11 -11.89
C ARG A 194 16.79 7.39 -10.58
N LEU A 195 15.78 6.59 -10.24
CA LEU A 195 15.08 6.67 -8.95
C LEU A 195 16.02 6.43 -7.77
N ALA A 196 16.85 5.39 -7.85
CA ALA A 196 17.80 5.06 -6.79
C ALA A 196 18.85 6.17 -6.60
N LYS A 197 19.41 6.70 -7.69
CA LYS A 197 20.32 7.86 -7.64
C LYS A 197 19.65 9.10 -7.04
N PHE A 198 18.41 9.37 -7.42
CA PHE A 198 17.62 10.45 -6.84
C PHE A 198 17.48 10.30 -5.31
N LEU A 199 17.16 9.09 -4.84
CA LEU A 199 17.08 8.81 -3.40
C LEU A 199 18.43 8.97 -2.70
N VAL A 200 19.53 8.49 -3.29
CA VAL A 200 20.87 8.69 -2.72
C VAL A 200 21.22 10.18 -2.66
N GLN A 201 20.91 10.94 -3.70
CA GLN A 201 21.24 12.36 -3.78
C GLN A 201 20.48 13.21 -2.73
N HIS A 202 19.20 12.92 -2.50
CA HIS A 202 18.34 13.74 -1.63
C HIS A 202 18.15 13.16 -0.22
N CYS A 203 18.29 11.85 -0.07
CA CYS A 203 18.10 11.14 1.19
C CYS A 203 19.33 10.37 1.68
N GLY A 204 20.42 10.29 0.91
CA GLY A 204 21.57 9.43 1.23
C GLY A 204 22.18 9.70 2.61
N GLU A 205 22.49 10.96 2.93
CA GLU A 205 23.04 11.33 4.25
C GLU A 205 22.09 10.93 5.38
N LYS A 206 20.78 11.19 5.23
CA LYS A 206 19.77 10.81 6.22
C LYS A 206 19.60 9.30 6.35
N ILE A 207 19.71 8.56 5.24
CA ILE A 207 19.68 7.09 5.24
C ILE A 207 20.88 6.53 6.02
N LEU A 208 22.09 7.08 5.81
CA LEU A 208 23.30 6.69 6.56
C LEU A 208 23.15 6.99 8.05
N GLU A 209 22.66 8.18 8.38
CA GLU A 209 22.42 8.63 9.75
C GLU A 209 21.20 8.01 10.41
N HIS A 210 20.49 7.13 9.71
CA HIS A 210 19.30 6.50 10.27
C HIS A 210 18.27 7.57 10.70
N LYS A 211 17.98 8.52 9.80
CA LYS A 211 17.03 9.62 10.01
C LYS A 211 15.93 9.63 8.94
N PRO A 212 14.71 10.09 9.27
CA PRO A 212 13.64 10.18 8.30
C PRO A 212 13.99 11.18 7.20
N CYS A 213 13.71 10.80 5.95
CA CYS A 213 13.86 11.66 4.78
C CYS A 213 12.59 11.64 3.94
N PHE A 214 12.19 12.81 3.46
CA PHE A 214 11.03 12.92 2.58
C PHE A 214 11.37 13.73 1.34
N VAL A 215 10.86 13.26 0.21
CA VAL A 215 10.89 13.90 -1.10
C VAL A 215 9.46 13.99 -1.62
N THR A 216 9.21 14.89 -2.57
CA THR A 216 7.87 15.02 -3.17
C THR A 216 7.82 14.30 -4.51
N LEU A 217 6.66 13.77 -4.86
CA LEU A 217 6.43 13.17 -6.18
C LEU A 217 6.68 14.16 -7.33
N ASP A 218 6.39 15.44 -7.12
CA ASP A 218 6.61 16.49 -8.12
C ASP A 218 8.10 16.71 -8.37
N HIS A 219 8.91 16.75 -7.31
CA HIS A 219 10.36 16.87 -7.41
C HIS A 219 10.98 15.69 -8.15
N ALA A 220 10.62 14.47 -7.75
CA ALA A 220 11.10 13.27 -8.42
C ALA A 220 10.65 13.21 -9.89
N ALA A 221 9.41 13.60 -10.21
CA ALA A 221 8.93 13.61 -11.59
C ALA A 221 9.76 14.54 -12.48
N GLN A 222 10.11 15.73 -11.98
CA GLN A 222 10.96 16.68 -12.68
C GLN A 222 12.37 16.13 -12.93
N GLU A 223 13.00 15.55 -11.90
CA GLU A 223 14.38 15.08 -12.00
C GLU A 223 14.51 13.76 -12.79
N LEU A 224 13.54 12.85 -12.65
CA LEU A 224 13.48 11.63 -13.45
C LEU A 224 12.99 11.90 -14.88
N GLY A 225 12.53 13.10 -15.21
CA GLY A 225 12.04 13.43 -16.55
C GLY A 225 10.81 12.60 -16.99
N VAL A 226 9.95 12.24 -16.03
CA VAL A 226 8.72 11.46 -16.28
C VAL A 226 7.51 12.13 -15.63
N SER A 227 6.30 11.66 -15.95
CA SER A 227 5.10 12.21 -15.36
C SER A 227 4.97 11.86 -13.86
N LYS A 228 4.29 12.71 -13.09
CA LYS A 228 3.98 12.46 -11.67
C LYS A 228 3.26 11.13 -11.45
N SER A 229 2.34 10.75 -12.35
CA SER A 229 1.65 9.46 -12.27
C SER A 229 2.58 8.27 -12.53
N THR A 230 3.57 8.43 -13.41
CA THR A 230 4.64 7.43 -13.61
C THR A 230 5.45 7.25 -12.33
N VAL A 231 5.88 8.33 -11.67
CA VAL A 231 6.60 8.25 -10.39
C VAL A 231 5.73 7.62 -9.31
N SER A 232 4.48 8.04 -9.17
CA SER A 232 3.56 7.48 -8.18
C SER A 232 3.38 5.96 -8.32
N ARG A 233 3.25 5.45 -9.56
CA ARG A 233 3.18 4.01 -9.83
C ARG A 233 4.50 3.30 -9.56
N LEU A 234 5.62 3.96 -9.87
CA LEU A 234 6.96 3.43 -9.66
C LEU A 234 7.23 3.25 -8.17
N VAL A 235 7.04 4.29 -7.33
CA VAL A 235 7.42 4.25 -5.91
C VAL A 235 6.62 3.26 -5.07
N ARG A 236 5.32 3.09 -5.36
CA ARG A 236 4.40 2.20 -4.61
C ARG A 236 4.72 0.71 -4.71
N SER A 237 5.50 0.32 -5.71
CA SER A 237 5.71 -1.09 -6.06
C SER A 237 7.17 -1.49 -6.01
N LYS A 238 8.02 -0.66 -5.40
CA LYS A 238 9.48 -0.81 -5.40
C LYS A 238 10.01 -0.72 -3.99
N ALA A 239 11.03 -1.52 -3.75
CA ALA A 239 11.77 -1.55 -2.50
C ALA A 239 13.26 -1.65 -2.79
N PHE A 240 14.07 -1.24 -1.83
CA PHE A 240 15.52 -1.38 -1.90
C PHE A 240 16.10 -1.95 -0.62
N THR A 241 17.29 -2.53 -0.71
CA THR A 241 18.03 -2.97 0.49
C THR A 241 19.11 -1.96 0.89
N PHE A 242 19.33 -1.80 2.18
CA PHE A 242 20.46 -1.07 2.73
C PHE A 242 20.80 -1.62 4.11
N GLY A 243 22.08 -1.87 4.39
CA GLY A 243 22.52 -2.36 5.71
C GLY A 243 21.88 -3.69 6.14
N GLY A 244 21.59 -4.59 5.19
CA GLY A 244 20.92 -5.87 5.45
C GLY A 244 19.40 -5.77 5.70
N ARG A 245 18.81 -4.58 5.55
CA ARG A 245 17.36 -4.32 5.71
C ARG A 245 16.72 -3.98 4.38
N VAL A 246 15.40 -4.17 4.27
CA VAL A 246 14.60 -3.79 3.10
C VAL A 246 13.75 -2.57 3.44
N TYR A 247 13.69 -1.61 2.51
CA TYR A 247 12.97 -0.35 2.65
C TYR A 247 12.01 -0.15 1.47
N PRO A 248 10.70 0.04 1.71
CA PRO A 248 9.77 0.49 0.69
C PRO A 248 10.14 1.88 0.18
N VAL A 249 10.14 2.07 -1.14
CA VAL A 249 10.51 3.37 -1.72
C VAL A 249 9.47 4.43 -1.38
N GLU A 250 8.18 4.08 -1.37
CA GLU A 250 7.09 5.03 -1.11
C GLU A 250 7.17 5.73 0.25
N HIS A 251 7.82 5.13 1.26
CA HIS A 251 8.00 5.74 2.57
C HIS A 251 8.84 7.02 2.54
N PHE A 252 9.69 7.17 1.53
CA PHE A 252 10.46 8.39 1.32
C PHE A 252 9.64 9.49 0.63
N PHE A 253 8.40 9.24 0.22
CA PHE A 253 7.59 10.20 -0.54
C PHE A 253 6.46 10.78 0.29
N GLY A 254 6.59 12.07 0.63
CA GLY A 254 5.61 12.80 1.45
C GLY A 254 4.59 13.61 0.65
N ARG A 255 3.47 13.99 1.29
CA ARG A 255 2.53 14.95 0.71
C ARG A 255 3.19 16.32 0.59
N SER A 256 2.93 17.05 -0.49
CA SER A 256 3.58 18.35 -0.72
C SER A 256 2.74 19.52 -0.19
N VAL A 257 3.36 20.38 0.61
CA VAL A 257 2.82 21.66 1.09
C VAL A 257 3.71 22.78 0.56
N LYS A 258 3.26 23.45 -0.52
CA LYS A 258 4.06 24.47 -1.22
C LYS A 258 5.46 23.99 -1.63
N GLY A 259 5.58 22.73 -2.04
CA GLY A 259 6.85 22.14 -2.48
C GLY A 259 7.71 21.55 -1.35
N VAL A 260 7.28 21.69 -0.09
CA VAL A 260 7.94 21.05 1.06
C VAL A 260 7.16 19.80 1.45
N PRO A 261 7.81 18.65 1.72
CA PRO A 261 7.13 17.50 2.30
C PRO A 261 6.43 17.88 3.62
N GLN A 262 5.18 17.47 3.76
CA GLN A 262 4.33 17.79 4.91
C GLN A 262 4.96 17.28 6.20
N GLU A 263 5.56 16.10 6.14
CA GLU A 263 6.21 15.39 7.23
C GLU A 263 7.44 16.16 7.73
N GLU A 264 8.28 16.67 6.82
CA GLU A 264 9.41 17.53 7.19
C GLU A 264 8.96 18.84 7.83
N LEU A 265 7.88 19.44 7.32
CA LEU A 265 7.31 20.64 7.92
C LEU A 265 6.84 20.37 9.35
N MET A 266 6.16 19.25 9.58
CA MET A 266 5.66 18.89 10.91
C MET A 266 6.82 18.59 11.87
N LEU A 267 7.85 17.85 11.44
CA LEU A 267 9.04 17.56 12.25
C LEU A 267 9.78 18.85 12.65
N GLU A 268 9.99 19.79 11.72
CA GLU A 268 10.66 21.05 12.06
C GLU A 268 9.81 21.92 12.99
N ILE A 269 8.46 21.90 12.85
CA ILE A 269 7.57 22.56 13.81
C ILE A 269 7.71 21.93 15.21
N ILE A 270 7.77 20.60 15.30
CA ILE A 270 7.99 19.88 16.58
C ILE A 270 9.32 20.30 17.19
N ASP A 271 10.41 20.31 16.44
CA ASP A 271 11.74 20.70 16.95
C ASP A 271 11.79 22.16 17.42
N ILE A 272 11.12 23.07 16.71
CA ILE A 272 10.97 24.46 17.13
C ILE A 272 10.18 24.53 18.45
N LEU A 273 9.10 23.76 18.60
CA LEU A 273 8.27 23.79 19.82
C LEU A 273 8.96 23.08 21.00
N LYS A 274 9.76 22.04 20.77
CA LYS A 274 10.59 21.42 21.81
C LYS A 274 11.65 22.41 22.34
N SER A 275 12.27 23.18 21.46
CA SER A 275 13.27 24.20 21.83
C SER A 275 12.67 25.50 22.37
N MET A 276 11.47 25.87 21.92
CA MET A 276 10.75 27.08 22.35
C MET A 276 9.23 26.80 22.48
N PRO A 277 8.79 26.20 23.60
CA PRO A 277 7.38 25.79 23.77
C PRO A 277 6.36 26.93 23.68
N THR A 278 6.77 28.13 24.06
CA THR A 278 5.93 29.34 24.06
C THR A 278 5.93 30.09 22.72
N ALA A 279 6.59 29.58 21.68
CA ALA A 279 6.66 30.24 20.39
C ALA A 279 5.25 30.47 19.82
N THR A 280 4.99 31.69 19.36
CA THR A 280 3.78 32.03 18.60
C THR A 280 3.88 31.54 17.16
N ASP A 281 2.74 31.35 16.48
CA ASP A 281 2.72 30.88 15.09
C ASP A 281 3.49 31.81 14.13
N ALA A 282 3.57 33.11 14.45
CA ALA A 282 4.38 34.08 13.71
C ALA A 282 5.88 33.84 13.92
N GLN A 283 6.31 33.55 15.14
CA GLN A 283 7.70 33.20 15.46
C GLN A 283 8.11 31.88 14.81
N VAL A 284 7.24 30.86 14.86
CA VAL A 284 7.48 29.57 14.19
C VAL A 284 7.63 29.77 12.67
N SER A 285 6.72 30.53 12.05
CA SER A 285 6.84 30.91 10.62
C SER A 285 8.18 31.59 10.29
N GLN A 286 8.63 32.52 11.15
CA GLN A 286 9.92 33.19 10.97
C GLN A 286 11.11 32.24 11.16
N LEU A 287 11.05 31.33 12.12
CA LEU A 287 12.10 30.33 12.37
C LEU A 287 12.21 29.33 11.21
N LEU A 288 11.09 28.85 10.66
CA LEU A 288 11.08 28.00 9.46
C LEU A 288 11.77 28.69 8.29
N ARG A 289 11.55 30.00 8.14
CA ARG A 289 12.22 30.81 7.12
C ARG A 289 13.73 30.96 7.37
N LEU A 290 14.13 31.19 8.63
CA LEU A 290 15.55 31.40 8.98
C LEU A 290 16.37 30.11 8.94
N ARG A 291 15.80 28.98 9.39
CA ARG A 291 16.50 27.69 9.46
C ARG A 291 16.55 26.96 8.12
N ARG A 292 15.43 26.97 7.39
CA ARG A 292 15.23 26.12 6.19
C ARG A 292 14.93 26.92 4.92
N GLY A 293 14.76 28.24 5.02
CA GLY A 293 14.31 29.06 3.89
C GLY A 293 12.82 28.93 3.57
N TRP A 294 12.04 28.17 4.36
CA TRP A 294 10.65 27.85 4.06
C TRP A 294 9.70 29.01 4.38
N LYS A 295 8.94 29.46 3.37
CA LYS A 295 8.04 30.61 3.48
C LYS A 295 6.60 30.17 3.70
N PHE A 296 6.24 29.90 4.96
CA PHE A 296 4.87 29.58 5.36
C PHE A 296 4.15 30.76 5.99
N SER A 297 2.85 30.87 5.72
CA SER A 297 2.01 31.88 6.38
C SER A 297 1.70 31.46 7.82
N ARG A 298 1.40 32.43 8.69
CA ARG A 298 0.94 32.15 10.07
C ARG A 298 -0.23 31.17 10.10
N ARG A 299 -1.20 31.30 9.18
CA ARG A 299 -2.36 30.39 9.08
C ARG A 299 -1.95 28.96 8.72
N THR A 300 -0.97 28.81 7.84
CA THR A 300 -0.41 27.50 7.47
C THR A 300 0.26 26.85 8.67
N VAL A 301 1.09 27.61 9.39
CA VAL A 301 1.76 27.14 10.61
C VAL A 301 0.73 26.76 11.68
N ASN A 302 -0.30 27.59 11.90
CA ASN A 302 -1.37 27.30 12.86
C ASN A 302 -2.07 25.96 12.55
N LYS A 303 -2.44 25.73 11.28
CA LYS A 303 -3.03 24.45 10.84
C LYS A 303 -2.15 23.26 11.22
N TYR A 304 -0.87 23.27 10.80
CA TYR A 304 0.02 22.13 11.05
C TYR A 304 0.43 22.01 12.52
N ARG A 305 0.48 23.12 13.27
CA ARG A 305 0.68 23.10 14.72
C ARG A 305 -0.48 22.43 15.45
N HIS A 306 -1.73 22.70 15.04
CA HIS A 306 -2.90 22.02 15.61
C HIS A 306 -2.88 20.52 15.31
N ILE A 307 -2.57 20.16 14.06
CA ILE A 307 -2.40 18.75 13.65
C ILE A 307 -1.34 18.06 14.54
N VAL A 308 -0.16 18.66 14.68
CA VAL A 308 0.90 18.13 15.56
C VAL A 308 0.46 18.04 17.03
N ALA A 309 -0.25 19.04 17.55
CA ALA A 309 -0.69 19.07 18.94
C ALA A 309 -1.75 18.00 19.25
N GLU A 310 -2.67 17.74 18.32
CA GLU A 310 -3.64 16.64 18.41
C GLU A 310 -2.92 15.29 18.53
N TYR A 311 -1.81 15.13 17.83
CA TYR A 311 -1.01 13.91 17.86
C TYR A 311 -0.10 13.74 19.07
N LEU A 312 0.29 14.83 19.76
CA LEU A 312 1.13 14.78 20.97
C LEU A 312 0.31 14.64 22.27
N GLN A 313 -1.02 14.66 22.20
CA GLN A 313 -1.93 14.54 23.35
C GLN A 313 -2.51 13.13 23.55
N TYR A 314 -2.19 12.19 22.65
CA TYR A 314 -2.46 10.75 22.77
C TYR A 314 -1.15 10.01 23.07
#